data_AF-A0A5B0CM84-F1
#
_entry.id   AF-A0A5B0CM84-F1
#
_cell.length_a   1.000
_cell.length_b   1.000
_cell.length_c   1.000
_cell.angle_alpha   90.00
_cell.angle_beta   90.00
_cell.angle_gamma   90.00
#
_symmetry.space_group_name_H-M   'P 1'
#
loop_
_entity.id
_entity.type
_entity.pdbx_description
1 polymer ?
#
loop_
_entity_poly.entity_id
_entity_poly.type
_entity_poly.pdbx_seq_one_letter_code
_entity_poly.pdbx_strand_id
1 'polypeptide(L)'
;MKKIMRNVWEVLKQSAAEIKANWKFSQLVQGRSQKMKMYVLVYMNTGFFLVYASLCFISMLYILFGIIGGTVLGIKESPYWFFLFLLPVAALPFLYFVHNMWTSHYSGFKKEYLTKHSIQVSQEE
;
A
#
# COMPACT_ATOMS: atom_id res chain seq x y z
N MET A 1 2.29 4.71 -16.76
CA MET A 1 1.79 5.36 -15.51
C MET A 1 0.30 5.10 -15.24
N LYS A 2 -0.64 5.37 -16.17
CA LYS A 2 -2.10 5.27 -15.92
C LYS A 2 -2.55 3.90 -15.35
N LYS A 3 -2.01 2.80 -15.88
CA LYS A 3 -2.29 1.43 -15.41
C LYS A 3 -1.74 1.16 -14.00
N ILE A 4 -0.53 1.64 -13.70
CA ILE A 4 0.13 1.46 -12.39
C ILE A 4 -0.61 2.27 -11.31
N MET A 5 -0.91 3.54 -11.57
CA MET A 5 -1.68 4.35 -10.62
C MET A 5 -3.06 3.77 -10.35
N ARG A 6 -3.73 3.26 -11.40
CA ARG A 6 -5.03 2.59 -11.24
C ARG A 6 -4.91 1.33 -10.38
N ASN A 7 -3.92 0.48 -10.60
CA ASN A 7 -3.70 -0.71 -9.79
C ASN A 7 -3.38 -0.37 -8.33
N VAL A 8 -2.53 0.63 -8.08
CA VAL A 8 -2.22 1.12 -6.73
C VAL A 8 -3.49 1.61 -6.04
N TRP A 9 -4.31 2.39 -6.76
CA TRP A 9 -5.58 2.90 -6.26
C TRP A 9 -6.56 1.78 -5.92
N GLU A 10 -6.70 0.77 -6.79
CA GLU A 10 -7.54 -0.41 -6.55
C GLU A 10 -7.10 -1.16 -5.28
N VAL A 11 -5.81 -1.40 -5.10
CA VAL A 11 -5.26 -2.07 -3.90
C VAL A 11 -5.48 -1.25 -2.63
N LEU A 12 -5.29 0.07 -2.68
CA LEU A 12 -5.54 0.95 -1.53
C LEU A 12 -7.02 0.95 -1.17
N LYS A 13 -7.91 1.06 -2.16
CA LYS A 13 -9.35 1.06 -1.96
C LYS A 13 -9.83 -0.28 -1.39
N GLN A 14 -9.32 -1.39 -1.92
CA GLN A 14 -9.64 -2.73 -1.43
C GLN A 14 -9.16 -2.92 0.01
N SER A 15 -7.91 -2.52 0.31
CA SER A 15 -7.35 -2.61 1.67
C SER A 15 -8.15 -1.77 2.67
N ALA A 16 -8.54 -0.56 2.31
CA ALA A 16 -9.38 0.31 3.15
C ALA A 16 -10.79 -0.28 3.37
N ALA A 17 -11.39 -0.86 2.32
CA ALA A 17 -12.67 -1.55 2.43
C ALA A 17 -12.58 -2.77 3.35
N GLU A 18 -11.51 -3.57 3.23
CA GLU A 18 -11.25 -4.72 4.11
C GLU A 18 -11.05 -4.30 5.56
N ILE A 19 -10.28 -3.25 5.84
CA ILE A 19 -10.09 -2.73 7.20
C ILE A 19 -11.44 -2.31 7.79
N LYS A 20 -12.25 -1.60 7.01
CA LYS A 20 -13.59 -1.16 7.43
C LYS A 20 -14.54 -2.33 7.70
N ALA A 21 -14.53 -3.35 6.83
CA ALA A 21 -15.33 -4.56 7.01
C ALA A 21 -14.89 -5.34 8.25
N ASN A 22 -13.59 -5.54 8.43
CA ASN A 22 -13.00 -6.23 9.57
C ASN A 22 -13.26 -5.49 10.89
N TRP A 23 -13.23 -4.16 10.86
CA TRP A 23 -13.58 -3.33 12.01
C TRP A 23 -15.06 -3.49 12.39
N LYS A 24 -15.98 -3.39 11.42
CA LYS A 24 -17.42 -3.63 11.67
C LYS A 24 -17.65 -5.04 12.24
N PHE A 25 -17.03 -6.06 11.66
CA PHE A 25 -17.15 -7.43 12.14
C PHE A 25 -16.63 -7.58 13.58
N SER A 26 -15.53 -6.92 13.94
CA SER A 26 -15.00 -6.93 15.32
C SER A 26 -15.99 -6.37 16.36
N GLN A 27 -16.92 -5.50 15.95
CA GLN A 27 -17.97 -4.97 16.82
C GLN A 27 -19.15 -5.94 16.99
N LEU A 28 -19.39 -6.79 16.00
CA LEU A 28 -20.50 -7.76 15.97
C LEU A 28 -20.14 -9.10 16.65
N VAL A 29 -18.84 -9.44 16.70
CA VAL A 29 -18.36 -10.68 17.32
C VAL A 29 -18.58 -10.67 18.84
N GLN A 30 -19.34 -11.65 19.33
CA GLN A 30 -19.48 -11.93 20.76
C GLN A 30 -18.38 -12.90 21.21
N GLY A 31 -17.69 -12.56 22.30
CA GLY A 31 -16.61 -13.37 22.88
C GLY A 31 -15.24 -12.68 22.84
N ARG A 32 -14.63 -12.53 24.03
CA ARG A 32 -13.37 -11.79 24.24
C ARG A 32 -12.22 -12.31 23.37
N SER A 33 -12.08 -13.63 23.24
CA SER A 33 -11.02 -14.26 22.44
C SER A 33 -11.15 -13.99 20.94
N GLN A 34 -12.37 -14.13 20.39
CA GLN A 34 -12.63 -13.89 18.97
C GLN A 34 -12.52 -12.40 18.61
N LYS A 35 -12.97 -11.52 19.51
CA LYS A 35 -12.81 -10.07 19.35
C LYS A 35 -11.32 -9.65 19.33
N MET A 36 -10.49 -10.24 20.20
CA MET A 36 -9.04 -9.99 20.23
C MET A 36 -8.37 -10.41 18.91
N LYS A 37 -8.69 -11.61 18.40
CA LYS A 37 -8.18 -12.11 17.11
C LYS A 37 -8.54 -11.19 15.94
N MET A 38 -9.76 -10.65 15.95
CA MET A 38 -10.23 -9.73 14.90
C MET A 38 -9.57 -8.35 15.00
N TYR A 39 -9.32 -7.84 16.21
CA TYR A 39 -8.54 -6.61 16.37
C TYR A 39 -7.11 -6.77 15.85
N VAL A 40 -6.44 -7.88 16.12
CA VAL A 40 -5.10 -8.15 15.59
C VAL A 40 -5.13 -8.17 14.05
N LEU A 41 -6.14 -8.77 13.44
CA LEU A 41 -6.32 -8.74 11.98
C LEU A 41 -6.50 -7.31 11.45
N VAL A 42 -7.31 -6.48 12.12
CA VAL A 42 -7.51 -5.07 11.75
C VAL A 42 -6.21 -4.27 11.87
N TYR A 43 -5.48 -4.44 12.98
CA TYR A 43 -4.20 -3.75 13.20
C TYR A 43 -3.16 -4.16 12.17
N MET A 44 -3.06 -5.46 11.87
CA MET A 44 -2.19 -5.97 10.83
C MET A 44 -2.56 -5.35 9.48
N ASN A 45 -3.82 -5.42 9.06
CA ASN A 45 -4.24 -4.84 7.78
C ASN A 45 -3.99 -3.33 7.71
N THR A 46 -4.21 -2.61 8.81
CA THR A 46 -3.96 -1.16 8.91
C THR A 46 -2.47 -0.83 8.83
N GLY A 47 -1.63 -1.56 9.57
CA GLY A 47 -0.18 -1.41 9.50
C GLY A 47 0.33 -1.69 8.09
N PHE A 48 -0.19 -2.75 7.46
CA PHE A 48 0.17 -3.07 6.09
C PHE A 48 -0.26 -1.96 5.11
N PHE A 49 -1.50 -1.47 5.25
CA PHE A 49 -2.01 -0.38 4.42
C PHE A 49 -1.16 0.89 4.56
N LEU A 50 -0.81 1.27 5.79
CA LEU A 50 0.01 2.46 6.06
C LEU A 50 1.40 2.36 5.42
N VAL A 51 2.10 1.24 5.61
CA VAL A 51 3.44 1.06 5.02
C VAL A 51 3.38 1.14 3.50
N TYR A 52 2.42 0.45 2.88
CA TYR A 52 2.24 0.49 1.43
C TYR A 52 1.90 1.90 0.92
N ALA A 53 0.98 2.60 1.58
CA ALA A 53 0.61 3.97 1.24
C ALA A 53 1.80 4.93 1.38
N SER A 54 2.59 4.81 2.45
CA SER A 54 3.80 5.61 2.65
C SER A 54 4.84 5.38 1.55
N LEU A 55 5.09 4.12 1.17
CA LEU A 55 6.03 3.80 0.09
C LEU A 55 5.56 4.35 -1.27
N CYS A 56 4.26 4.27 -1.55
CA CYS A 56 3.68 4.87 -2.74
C CYS A 56 3.79 6.40 -2.73
N PHE A 57 3.55 7.03 -1.58
CA PHE A 57 3.65 8.47 -1.40
C PHE A 57 5.09 8.98 -1.59
N ILE A 58 6.07 8.33 -0.96
CA ILE A 58 7.49 8.65 -1.12
C ILE A 58 7.90 8.52 -2.59
N SER A 59 7.49 7.44 -3.27
CA SER A 59 7.78 7.26 -4.69
C SER A 59 7.19 8.37 -5.56
N MET A 60 5.97 8.83 -5.26
CA MET A 60 5.35 9.98 -5.93
C MET A 60 6.13 11.27 -5.70
N LEU A 61 6.61 11.51 -4.47
CA LEU A 61 7.46 12.67 -4.17
C LEU A 61 8.77 12.64 -4.97
N TYR A 62 9.42 11.49 -5.08
CA TYR A 62 10.63 11.34 -5.90
C TYR A 62 10.37 11.62 -7.38
N ILE A 63 9.23 11.16 -7.92
CA ILE A 63 8.83 11.45 -9.29
C ILE A 63 8.61 12.96 -9.48
N LEU A 64 7.84 13.59 -8.60
CA LEU A 64 7.54 15.02 -8.67
C LEU A 64 8.81 15.86 -8.52
N PHE A 65 9.67 15.53 -7.56
CA PHE A 65 10.93 16.23 -7.33
C PHE A 65 11.88 16.07 -8.51
N GLY A 66 11.99 14.87 -9.09
CA GLY A 66 12.83 14.66 -10.26
C GLY A 66 12.37 15.44 -11.49
N ILE A 67 11.04 15.51 -11.72
CA ILE A 67 10.48 16.25 -12.86
C ILE A 67 10.58 17.77 -12.61
N ILE A 68 10.03 18.27 -11.52
CA ILE A 68 9.95 19.70 -11.24
C ILE A 68 11.34 20.25 -10.92
N GLY A 69 12.08 19.59 -10.02
CA GLY A 69 13.42 19.97 -9.62
C GLY A 69 14.41 19.87 -10.79
N GLY A 70 14.36 18.79 -11.57
CA GLY A 70 15.19 18.65 -12.77
C GLY A 70 14.93 19.73 -13.81
N THR A 71 13.67 20.10 -14.02
CA THR A 71 13.31 21.17 -14.98
C THR A 71 13.73 22.55 -14.48
N VAL A 72 13.38 22.90 -13.23
CA VAL A 72 13.65 24.24 -12.69
C VAL A 72 15.15 24.49 -12.52
N LEU A 73 15.87 23.54 -11.91
CA LEU A 73 17.31 23.68 -11.65
C LEU A 73 18.12 23.48 -12.93
N GLY A 74 17.66 22.62 -13.84
CA GLY A 74 18.28 22.41 -15.15
C GLY A 74 18.30 23.68 -16.00
N ILE A 75 17.22 24.47 -15.95
CA ILE A 75 17.10 25.73 -16.69
C ILE A 75 17.81 26.88 -15.97
N LYS A 76 17.69 26.97 -14.63
CA LYS A 76 18.16 28.15 -13.87
C LYS A 76 19.62 28.09 -13.47
N GLU A 77 20.15 26.91 -13.14
CA GLU A 77 21.46 26.76 -12.50
C GLU A 77 22.47 26.09 -13.44
N SER A 78 22.18 24.86 -13.87
CA SER A 78 23.12 24.08 -14.68
C SER A 78 22.42 22.90 -15.36
N PRO A 79 22.77 22.56 -16.62
CA PRO A 79 22.18 21.42 -17.32
C PRO A 79 22.45 20.07 -16.64
N TYR A 80 23.46 19.97 -15.76
CA TYR A 80 23.68 18.76 -14.97
C TYR A 80 22.50 18.40 -14.05
N TRP A 81 21.68 19.38 -13.65
CA TRP A 81 20.49 19.10 -12.87
C TRP A 81 19.41 18.33 -13.63
N PHE A 82 19.49 18.23 -14.96
CA PHE A 82 18.61 17.32 -15.73
C PHE A 82 18.83 15.85 -15.39
N PHE A 83 19.95 15.48 -14.75
CA PHE A 83 20.13 14.12 -14.21
C PHE A 83 19.09 13.76 -13.15
N LEU A 84 18.44 14.75 -12.51
CA LEU A 84 17.30 14.49 -11.61
C LEU A 84 16.12 13.81 -12.33
N PHE A 85 16.02 13.86 -13.66
CA PHE A 85 15.04 13.08 -14.42
C PHE A 85 15.24 11.56 -14.34
N LEU A 86 16.41 11.10 -13.90
CA LEU A 86 16.65 9.68 -13.62
C LEU A 86 15.92 9.22 -12.35
N LEU A 87 15.56 10.12 -11.42
CA LEU A 87 14.82 9.76 -10.21
C LEU A 87 13.45 9.12 -10.51
N PRO A 88 12.60 9.67 -11.41
CA PRO A 88 11.39 9.00 -11.87
C PRO A 88 11.65 7.61 -12.46
N VAL A 89 12.75 7.47 -13.21
CA VAL A 89 13.13 6.19 -13.85
C VAL A 89 13.52 5.14 -12.80
N ALA A 90 14.13 5.54 -11.68
CA ALA A 90 14.42 4.64 -10.56
C ALA A 90 13.19 4.38 -9.65
N ALA A 91 12.34 5.39 -9.45
CA ALA A 91 11.18 5.31 -8.58
C ALA A 91 10.06 4.39 -9.14
N LEU A 92 9.91 4.33 -10.47
CA LEU A 92 8.88 3.48 -11.10
C LEU A 92 9.11 1.96 -10.90
N PRO A 93 10.32 1.40 -11.15
CA PRO A 93 10.66 0.02 -10.80
C PRO A 93 10.50 -0.26 -9.32
N PHE A 94 10.92 0.67 -8.44
CA PHE A 94 10.74 0.52 -7.00
C PHE A 94 9.26 0.41 -6.63
N LEU A 95 8.41 1.28 -7.16
CA LEU A 95 6.97 1.24 -6.91
C LEU A 95 6.33 -0.04 -7.46
N TYR A 96 6.78 -0.54 -8.61
CA TYR A 96 6.34 -1.83 -9.16
C TYR A 96 6.78 -3.02 -8.29
N PHE A 97 8.03 -3.01 -7.82
CA PHE A 97 8.57 -4.03 -6.91
C PHE A 97 7.79 -4.05 -5.59
N VAL A 98 7.59 -2.87 -4.98
CA VAL A 98 6.78 -2.74 -3.75
C VAL A 98 5.38 -3.28 -4.00
N HIS A 99 4.72 -2.91 -5.10
CA HIS A 99 3.38 -3.41 -5.44
C HIS A 99 3.32 -4.94 -5.56
N ASN A 100 4.24 -5.56 -6.30
CA ASN A 100 4.28 -7.01 -6.46
C ASN A 100 4.60 -7.74 -5.15
N MET A 101 5.60 -7.25 -4.40
CA MET A 101 5.94 -7.80 -3.08
C MET A 101 4.73 -7.73 -2.15
N TRP A 102 4.04 -6.59 -2.13
CA TRP A 102 2.91 -6.36 -1.24
C TRP A 102 1.73 -7.28 -1.54
N THR A 103 1.31 -7.32 -2.81
CA THR A 103 0.17 -8.14 -3.26
C THR A 103 0.42 -9.64 -3.07
N SER A 104 1.66 -10.09 -3.26
CA SER A 104 2.06 -11.48 -3.04
C SER A 104 2.15 -11.85 -1.55
N HIS A 105 2.82 -11.02 -0.73
CA HIS A 105 3.07 -11.37 0.68
C HIS A 105 1.85 -11.14 1.57
N TYR A 106 1.11 -10.04 1.38
CA TYR A 106 -0.06 -9.72 2.21
C TYR A 106 -1.16 -10.77 2.05
N SER A 107 -1.42 -11.24 0.82
CA SER A 107 -2.41 -12.28 0.56
C SER A 107 -2.03 -13.61 1.22
N GLY A 108 -0.75 -14.00 1.16
CA GLY A 108 -0.22 -15.17 1.85
C GLY A 108 -0.36 -15.07 3.36
N PHE A 109 0.10 -13.96 3.95
CA PHE A 109 0.09 -13.75 5.40
C PHE A 109 -1.34 -13.69 5.97
N LYS A 110 -2.25 -13.03 5.26
CA LYS A 110 -3.68 -12.99 5.62
C LYS A 110 -4.29 -14.39 5.61
N LYS A 111 -4.04 -15.19 4.55
CA LYS A 111 -4.56 -16.54 4.44
C LYS A 111 -4.07 -17.42 5.58
N GLU A 112 -2.77 -17.38 5.88
CA GLU A 112 -2.17 -18.15 6.97
C GLU A 112 -2.75 -17.75 8.34
N TYR A 113 -2.90 -16.46 8.61
CA TYR A 113 -3.46 -15.98 9.87
C TYR A 113 -4.93 -16.40 10.05
N LEU A 114 -5.74 -16.31 8.99
CA LEU A 114 -7.13 -16.76 9.02
C LEU A 114 -7.25 -18.26 9.27
N THR A 115 -6.43 -19.08 8.60
CA THR A 115 -6.40 -20.54 8.80
C THR A 115 -5.94 -20.91 10.21
N LYS A 116 -4.87 -20.29 10.71
CA LYS A 116 -4.29 -20.59 12.03
C LYS A 116 -5.24 -20.26 13.18
N HIS A 117 -6.10 -19.27 13.01
CA HIS A 117 -6.99 -18.78 14.07
C HIS A 117 -8.46 -19.18 13.88
N SER A 118 -8.77 -19.96 12.85
CA SER A 118 -10.12 -20.42 12.46
C SER A 118 -11.13 -19.27 12.38
N ILE A 119 -10.71 -18.14 11.85
CA ILE A 119 -11.56 -16.94 11.74
C ILE A 119 -12.41 -17.09 10.47
N GLN A 120 -13.71 -17.34 10.64
CA GLN A 120 -14.68 -17.27 9.54
C GLN A 120 -15.02 -15.80 9.30
N VAL A 121 -14.27 -15.14 8.41
CA VAL A 121 -14.68 -13.83 7.90
C VAL A 121 -15.73 -14.10 6.83
N SER A 122 -16.95 -13.56 7.00
CA SER A 122 -18.00 -13.65 5.98
C SER A 122 -17.45 -13.05 4.68
N GLN A 123 -17.24 -13.88 3.67
CA GLN A 123 -16.91 -13.45 2.33
C GLN A 123 -18.22 -12.96 1.69
N GLU A 124 -18.60 -11.72 1.94
CA GLU A 124 -19.54 -11.05 1.04
C GLU A 124 -18.76 -10.67 -0.23
N GLU A 125 -19.08 -11.39 -1.31
CA GLU A 125 -18.63 -11.15 -2.70
C GLU A 125 -19.01 -9.77 -3.22
#